data_AF-A0A7K0TPK2-F1
#
_entry.id   AF-A0A7K0TPK2-F1
#
_cell.length_a   1.000
_cell.length_b   1.000
_cell.length_c   1.000
_cell.angle_alpha   90.00
_cell.angle_beta   90.00
_cell.angle_gamma   90.00
#
_symmetry.space_group_name_H-M   'P 1'
#
loop_
_entity.id
_entity.type
_entity.pdbx_description
1 polymer ?
#
loop_
_entity_poly.entity_id
_entity_poly.type
_entity_poly.pdbx_seq_one_letter_code
_entity_poly.pdbx_strand_id
1 'polypeptide(L)' 'MSVGPLGLSTALWKVLACPCPQHAPVAADELTGQIACTKCDARFEVLDGIPIMLLDSVDQG' A
#
# COMPACT_ATOMS: atom_id res chain seq x y z
N MET A 1 -20.11 4.18 -4.42
CA MET A 1 -19.04 4.05 -3.41
C MET A 1 -17.97 5.05 -3.77
N SER A 2 -17.47 5.84 -2.83
CA SER A 2 -16.44 6.85 -3.14
C SER A 2 -15.11 6.18 -3.46
N VAL A 3 -14.52 6.57 -4.58
CA VAL A 3 -13.19 6.13 -5.00
C VAL A 3 -12.15 7.07 -4.37
N GLY A 4 -11.17 6.47 -3.70
CA GLY A 4 -9.96 7.08 -3.19
C GLY A 4 -8.80 6.92 -4.19
N PRO A 5 -7.57 7.20 -3.76
CA PRO A 5 -6.41 7.16 -4.64
C PRO A 5 -6.16 5.76 -5.19
N LEU A 6 -5.54 5.69 -6.37
CA LEU A 6 -5.19 4.44 -7.08
C LEU A 6 -6.39 3.54 -7.39
N GLY A 7 -7.61 4.10 -7.42
CA GLY A 7 -8.84 3.33 -7.66
C GLY A 7 -9.35 2.55 -6.45
N LEU A 8 -8.73 2.70 -5.28
CA LEU A 8 -9.13 2.03 -4.04
C LEU A 8 -10.37 2.68 -3.44
N SER A 9 -11.15 1.98 -2.62
CA SER A 9 -12.25 2.64 -1.90
C SER A 9 -11.74 3.62 -0.84
N THR A 10 -12.43 4.75 -0.63
CA THR A 10 -12.03 5.75 0.39
C THR A 10 -12.00 5.16 1.81
N ALA A 11 -12.87 4.20 2.12
CA ALA A 11 -12.90 3.53 3.42
C ALA A 11 -11.66 2.66 3.63
N LEU A 12 -11.26 1.89 2.61
CA LEU A 12 -10.02 1.10 2.63
C LEU A 12 -8.80 2.01 2.77
N TRP A 13 -8.73 3.10 2.01
CA TRP A 13 -7.60 4.03 2.06
C TRP A 13 -7.33 4.59 3.47
N LYS A 14 -8.40 4.84 4.25
CA LYS A 14 -8.28 5.38 5.61
C LYS A 14 -7.72 4.39 6.63
N VAL A 15 -7.77 3.09 6.36
CA VAL A 15 -7.29 2.03 7.28
C VAL A 15 -5.94 1.44 6.86
N LEU A 16 -5.47 1.76 5.66
CA LEU A 16 -4.20 1.24 5.15
C LEU A 16 -3.02 1.79 5.95
N ALA A 17 -2.16 0.87 6.39
CA ALA A 17 -0.87 1.14 7.01
C ALA A 17 0.16 0.18 6.42
N CYS A 18 1.43 0.55 6.51
CA CYS A 18 2.50 -0.30 5.98
C CYS A 18 2.54 -1.63 6.75
N PRO A 19 2.67 -2.78 6.09
CA PRO A 19 2.80 -4.09 6.75
C PRO A 19 4.14 -4.29 7.49
N CYS A 20 5.08 -3.34 7.39
CA CYS A 20 6.35 -3.43 8.12
C CYS A 20 6.13 -3.29 9.63
N PRO A 21 7.07 -3.73 10.49
CA PRO A 21 6.92 -3.69 11.95
C PRO A 21 6.62 -2.30 12.54
N GLN A 22 6.88 -1.24 11.78
CA GLN A 22 6.63 0.15 12.19
C GLN A 22 5.18 0.60 11.94
N HIS A 23 4.40 -0.13 11.13
CA HIS A 23 3.00 0.16 10.81
C HIS A 23 2.76 1.64 10.43
N ALA A 24 3.73 2.22 9.72
CA ALA A 24 3.72 3.64 9.39
C ALA A 24 2.61 3.99 8.39
N PRO A 25 2.15 5.25 8.34
CA PRO A 25 1.19 5.68 7.34
C PRO A 25 1.76 5.54 5.92
N VAL A 26 0.87 5.25 4.98
CA VAL A 26 1.20 5.12 3.56
C VAL A 26 0.70 6.32 2.76
N ALA A 27 1.39 6.62 1.66
CA ALA A 27 1.03 7.64 0.70
C ALA A 27 0.78 7.00 -0.67
N ALA A 28 -0.11 7.59 -1.47
CA ALA A 28 -0.32 7.17 -2.85
C ALA A 28 0.73 7.83 -3.73
N ASP A 29 1.41 7.03 -4.55
CA ASP A 29 2.27 7.48 -5.62
C ASP A 29 1.52 7.33 -6.94
N GLU A 30 0.82 8.38 -7.34
CA GLU A 30 0.00 8.40 -8.57
C GLU A 30 0.85 8.39 -9.84
N LEU A 31 2.14 8.75 -9.76
CA LEU A 31 3.04 8.73 -10.91
C LEU A 31 3.39 7.28 -11.27
N THR A 32 3.58 6.43 -10.27
CA THR A 32 3.96 5.03 -10.47
C THR A 32 2.81 4.04 -10.30
N GLY A 33 1.66 4.50 -9.80
CA GLY A 33 0.51 3.63 -9.52
C GLY A 33 0.70 2.76 -8.28
N GLN A 34 1.56 3.17 -7.33
CA GLN A 34 1.96 2.37 -6.17
C GLN A 34 1.59 3.04 -4.85
N ILE A 35 1.56 2.24 -3.79
CA ILE A 35 1.44 2.71 -2.40
C ILE A 35 2.84 2.76 -1.81
N ALA A 36 3.27 3.93 -1.35
CA ALA A 36 4.59 4.13 -0.76
C ALA A 36 4.51 4.30 0.76
N CYS A 37 5.37 3.60 1.50
CA CYS A 37 5.52 3.82 2.93
C CYS A 37 6.25 5.14 3.22
N THR A 38 5.79 5.89 4.23
CA THR A 38 6.43 7.15 4.65
C THR A 38 7.67 6.98 5.54
N LYS A 39 8.05 5.73 5.85
CA LYS A 39 9.13 5.42 6.82
C LYS A 39 10.19 4.42 6.35
N CYS A 40 9.80 3.32 5.70
CA CYS A 40 10.72 2.20 5.39
C CYS A 40 11.02 2.05 3.89
N ASP A 41 10.68 3.05 3.08
CA ASP A 41 10.88 3.10 1.62
C ASP A 41 10.23 1.96 0.80
N ALA A 42 9.44 1.09 1.44
CA ALA A 42 8.68 0.05 0.77
C ALA A 42 7.63 0.63 -0.17
N ARG A 43 7.51 0.03 -1.35
CA ARG A 43 6.49 0.35 -2.36
C ARG A 43 5.69 -0.90 -2.67
N PHE A 44 4.37 -0.75 -2.75
CA PHE A 44 3.42 -1.83 -2.97
C PHE A 44 2.61 -1.54 -4.24
N GLU A 45 2.44 -2.54 -5.09
CA GLU A 45 1.65 -2.40 -6.32
C GLU A 45 0.14 -2.44 -6.04
N VAL A 46 -0.64 -1.85 -6.94
CA VAL A 46 -2.10 -1.98 -6.96
C VAL A 46 -2.50 -2.68 -8.26
N LEU A 47 -2.96 -3.93 -8.14
CA LEU A 47 -3.37 -4.76 -9.27
C LEU A 47 -4.88 -4.92 -9.26
N ASP A 48 -5.56 -4.47 -10.31
CA ASP A 48 -7.03 -4.55 -10.45
C ASP A 48 -7.80 -3.94 -9.25
N GLY A 49 -7.26 -2.86 -8.67
CA GLY A 49 -7.85 -2.24 -7.46
C GLY A 49 -7.59 -3.02 -6.17
N ILE A 50 -6.72 -4.03 -6.19
CA ILE A 50 -6.28 -4.80 -5.02
C ILE A 50 -4.85 -4.40 -4.66
N PRO A 51 -4.60 -3.88 -3.44
CA PRO A 51 -3.26 -3.51 -3.00
C PRO A 51 -2.46 -4.75 -2.57
N ILE A 52 -1.36 -5.03 -3.26
CA ILE A 52 -0.48 -6.17 -2.96
C ILE A 52 0.57 -5.71 -1.94
N MET A 53 0.20 -5.79 -0.66
CA MET A 53 1.04 -5.37 0.46
C MET A 53 1.82 -6.52 1.07
N LEU A 54 2.61 -7.20 0.24
CA LEU A 54 3.54 -8.23 0.68
C LEU A 54 4.91 -7.59 0.86
N LEU A 55 5.47 -7.72 2.06
CA LEU A 55 6.90 -7.52 2.21
C LEU A 55 7.57 -8.71 1.53
N ASP A 56 8.68 -8.49 0.83
CA ASP A 56 9.51 -9.57 0.32
C ASP A 56 10.00 -10.38 1.53
N SER A 57 9.23 -11.41 1.86
CA SER A 57 9.58 -12.43 2.81
C SER A 57 10.19 -13.52 1.96
N VAL A 58 11.53 -13.56 1.92
CA VAL A 58 12.19 -14.84 1.69
C VAL A 58 11.77 -15.75 2.84
N ASP A 59 10.66 -16.45 2.65
CA ASP A 59 10.26 -17.56 3.48
C ASP A 59 11.38 -18.60 3.38
N GLN A 60 12.22 -18.64 4.41
CA GLN A 60 13.27 -19.65 4.59
C GLN A 60 12.67 -20.76 5.45
N GLY A 61 12.11 -21.79 4.80
CA GLY A 61 12.03 -23.15 5.36
C GLY A 61 10.64 -23.68 5.67
#